data_AF-A0A4Q3FZU0-F1
#
_entry.id   AF-A0A4Q3FZU0-F1
#
_cell.length_a   1.000
_cell.length_b   1.000
_cell.length_c   1.000
_cell.angle_alpha   90.00
_cell.angle_beta   90.00
_cell.angle_gamma   90.00
#
_symmetry.space_group_name_H-M   'P 1'
#
loop_
_entity.id
_entity.type
_entity.pdbx_description
1 polymer ?
#
loop_
_entity_poly.entity_id
_entity_poly.type
_entity_poly.pdbx_seq_one_letter_code
_entity_poly.pdbx_strand_id
1 'polypeptide(L)' 'MEKTVLVVTDAWHPQVNGVVRTLDELARSLKEQGIAIHFLTPERFATFPLPFYS' A
#
# COMPACT_ATOMS: atom_id res chain seq x y z
N MET A 1 -4.88 24.04 -0.61
CA MET A 1 -5.32 22.72 -0.11
C MET A 1 -4.14 21.77 -0.25
N GLU A 2 -3.73 21.15 0.85
CA GLU A 2 -2.82 20.01 0.79
C GLU A 2 -3.57 18.84 0.15
N LYS A 3 -2.95 18.14 -0.82
CA LYS A 3 -3.58 17.01 -1.49
C LYS A 3 -3.30 15.74 -0.70
N THR A 4 -4.31 14.89 -0.59
CA THR A 4 -4.21 13.61 0.13
C THR A 4 -4.66 12.46 -0.76
N VAL A 5 -3.91 11.37 -0.73
CA VAL A 5 -4.21 10.11 -1.43
C VAL A 5 -4.38 9.00 -0.42
N LEU A 6 -5.47 8.24 -0.54
CA LEU A 6 -5.68 6.98 0.19
C LEU A 6 -5.50 5.81 -0.78
N VAL A 7 -4.58 4.91 -0.46
CA VAL A 7 -4.36 3.67 -1.21
C VAL A 7 -4.93 2.51 -0.40
N VAL A 8 -5.85 1.76 -1.00
CA VAL A 8 -6.39 0.53 -0.43
C VAL A 8 -5.76 -0.65 -1.17
N THR A 9 -5.08 -1.53 -0.45
CA THR A 9 -4.34 -2.65 -1.06
C THR A 9 -4.25 -3.83 -0.12
N ASP A 10 -4.27 -5.03 -0.68
CA ASP A 10 -3.93 -6.28 -0.02
C ASP A 10 -2.43 -6.62 -0.10
N ALA A 11 -1.72 -6.04 -1.08
CA ALA A 11 -0.29 -6.16 -1.24
C ALA A 11 0.43 -5.24 -0.25
N TRP A 12 0.83 -5.81 0.89
CA TRP A 12 1.51 -5.06 1.95
C TRP A 12 2.61 -5.87 2.63
N HIS A 13 3.43 -5.20 3.41
CA HIS A 13 4.44 -5.82 4.25
C HIS A 13 3.81 -6.91 5.14
N PRO A 14 4.49 -8.04 5.38
CA PRO A 14 5.90 -8.34 5.06
C PRO A 14 6.17 -8.83 3.61
N GLN A 15 5.19 -8.81 2.71
CA GLN A 15 5.40 -9.23 1.32
C GLN A 15 6.44 -8.32 0.63
N VAL A 16 7.34 -8.91 -0.16
CA VAL A 16 8.43 -8.19 -0.87
C VAL A 16 8.29 -8.32 -2.40
N ASN A 17 7.06 -8.44 -2.89
CA ASN A 17 6.79 -8.56 -4.32
C ASN A 17 7.00 -7.20 -5.04
N GLY A 18 6.91 -7.23 -6.37
CA GLY A 18 7.03 -6.00 -7.18
C GLY A 18 6.00 -4.92 -6.83
N VAL A 19 4.79 -5.30 -6.42
CA VAL A 19 3.72 -4.36 -6.07
C VAL A 19 4.06 -3.56 -4.81
N VAL A 20 4.49 -4.22 -3.73
CA VAL A 20 4.87 -3.55 -2.48
C VAL A 20 6.00 -2.54 -2.74
N ARG A 21 7.01 -2.94 -3.52
CA ARG A 21 8.10 -2.03 -3.89
C ARG A 21 7.62 -0.83 -4.69
N THR A 22 6.70 -1.01 -5.64
CA THR A 22 6.11 0.10 -6.39
C THR A 22 5.31 1.05 -5.49
N LEU A 23 4.59 0.52 -4.49
CA LEU A 23 3.85 1.33 -3.53
C LEU A 23 4.77 2.15 -2.61
N ASP A 24 5.90 1.59 -2.17
CA ASP A 24 6.91 2.31 -1.39
C ASP A 24 7.52 3.47 -2.19
N GLU A 25 7.88 3.21 -3.45
CA GLU A 25 8.42 4.22 -4.36
C GLU A 25 7.39 5.33 -4.66
N LEU A 26 6.12 4.96 -4.85
CA LEU A 26 5.01 5.91 -4.99
C LEU A 26 4.86 6.79 -3.75
N ALA A 27 4.90 6.18 -2.56
CA ALA A 27 4.80 6.91 -1.30
C ALA A 27 5.95 7.91 -1.13
N ARG A 28 7.18 7.50 -1.49
CA ARG A 28 8.35 8.39 -1.46
C ARG A 28 8.17 9.57 -2.41
N SER A 29 7.79 9.31 -3.66
CA SER A 29 7.63 10.35 -4.68
C SER A 29 6.52 11.35 -4.34
N LEU A 30 5.38 10.88 -3.80
CA LEU A 30 4.29 11.77 -3.38
C LEU A 30 4.67 12.62 -2.17
N LYS A 31 5.40 12.05 -1.21
CA LYS A 31 5.92 12.79 -0.06
C LYS A 31 6.88 13.91 -0.49
N GLU A 32 7.75 13.66 -1.47
CA GLU A 32 8.64 14.67 -2.07
C GLU A 32 7.88 15.82 -2.75
N GLN A 33 6.68 15.54 -3.25
CA GLN A 33 5.78 16.54 -3.85
C GLN A 33 4.87 17.25 -2.83
N GLY A 34 5.02 16.97 -1.53
CA GLY A 34 4.16 17.54 -0.48
C GLY A 34 2.72 17.00 -0.51
N ILE A 35 2.53 15.79 -1.03
CA ILE A 35 1.24 15.10 -1.07
C ILE A 35 1.23 14.06 0.05
N ALA A 36 0.23 14.15 0.93
CA ALA A 36 0.03 13.16 1.97
C ALA A 36 -0.50 11.84 1.38
N ILE A 37 0.06 10.72 1.79
CA ILE A 37 -0.37 9.38 1.38
C ILE A 37 -0.67 8.53 2.61
N HIS A 38 -1.79 7.81 2.57
CA HIS A 38 -2.19 6.85 3.59
C HIS A 38 -2.46 5.49 2.97
N PHE A 39 -2.09 4.42 3.68
CA PHE A 39 -2.34 3.05 3.27
C PHE A 39 -3.39 2.41 4.18
N LEU A 40 -4.45 1.90 3.57
CA LEU A 40 -5.39 0.98 4.20
C LEU A 40 -5.03 -0.43 3.76
N THR A 41 -4.56 -1.23 4.73
CA THR A 41 -3.91 -2.52 4.51
C THR A 41 -4.60 -3.61 5.34
N PRO A 42 -4.33 -4.89 5.07
CA PRO A 42 -4.95 -5.99 5.80
C PRO A 42 -4.41 -6.20 7.22
N GLU A 43 -3.30 -5.54 7.62
CA GLU A 43 -2.64 -5.76 8.92
C GLU A 43 -3.58 -5.66 10.14
N ARG A 44 -4.66 -4.90 10.02
CA ARG A 44 -5.64 -4.65 11.09
C ARG A 44 -6.92 -5.48 10.97
N PHE A 45 -6.99 -6.41 10.02
CA PHE A 45 -8.18 -7.20 9.72
C PHE A 45 -7.85 -8.69 9.66
N ALA A 46 -8.84 -9.53 9.99
CA ALA A 46 -8.71 -10.96 9.77
C ALA A 46 -8.61 -11.24 8.26
N THR A 47 -7.59 -11.99 7.86
CA THR A 47 -7.38 -12.40 6.47
C THR A 47 -7.56 -13.91 6.33
N PHE A 48 -8.12 -14.34 5.21
CA PHE A 48 -8.13 -15.75 4.82
C PHE A 48 -7.38 -15.87 3.48
N PRO A 49 -6.46 -16.83 3.32
CA PRO A 49 -5.78 -17.02 2.05
C PRO A 49 -6.80 -17.32 0.96
N LEU A 50 -6.66 -16.67 -0.19
CA LEU A 50 -7.56 -16.92 -1.31
C LEU A 50 -7.31 -18.36 -1.82
N PRO A 51 -8.29 -19.27 -1.73
CA PRO A 51 -8.10 -20.63 -2.20
C PRO A 51 -7.82 -20.62 -3.70
N PHE A 52 -6.94 -21.51 -4.16
CA PHE A 52 -6.54 -21.69 -5.56
C PHE A 52 -5.65 -20.59 -6.17
N TYR A 53 -5.17 -19.61 -5.38
CA TYR A 53 -4.09 -18.70 -5.80
C TYR A 53 -2.76 -19.11 -5.16
N SER A 54 -1.70 -19.21 -5.96
CA SER A 54 -0.33 -19.58 -5.57
C SER A 54 0.64 -18.43 -5.81
#